data_AF-A0A6N1XD14-F1
#
_entry.id   AF-A0A6N1XD14-F1
#
_cell.length_a   1.000
_cell.length_b   1.000
_cell.length_c   1.000
_cell.angle_alpha   90.00
_cell.angle_beta   90.00
_cell.angle_gamma   90.00
#
_symmetry.space_group_name_H-M   'P 1'
#
loop_
_entity.id
_entity.type
_entity.pdbx_description
1 polymer ?
#
loop_
_entity_poly.entity_id
_entity_poly.type
_entity_poly.pdbx_seq_one_letter_code
_entity_poly.pdbx_strand_id
1 'polypeptide(L)'
;MKSIKAVALLGLFLPVLAMAQAATPRVDQRQINQEARIDQGTASGSLTQRETARLAQGQQRVGNIEAQAKADGVVTRQERAHLHHAQEVESHRIYAQKHDRQHDFNHNGRVDRAYRR
;
A
#
# COMPACT_ATOMS: atom_id res chain seq x y z
N MET A 1 63.82 31.51 -2.56
CA MET A 1 63.75 30.31 -3.43
C MET A 1 62.74 29.35 -2.81
N LYS A 2 61.78 28.87 -3.60
CA LYS A 2 60.57 28.15 -3.17
C LYS A 2 60.84 26.66 -3.02
N SER A 3 60.56 26.06 -1.86
CA SER A 3 60.56 24.60 -1.64
C SER A 3 59.14 24.09 -1.36
N ILE A 4 58.51 23.66 -2.46
CA ILE A 4 57.58 22.52 -2.68
C ILE A 4 56.79 22.00 -1.46
N LYS A 5 55.47 22.24 -1.49
CA LYS A 5 54.46 21.52 -0.68
C LYS A 5 54.26 20.11 -1.26
N ALA A 6 54.58 19.07 -0.50
CA ALA A 6 54.27 17.70 -0.89
C ALA A 6 52.81 17.36 -0.54
N VAL A 7 52.04 17.12 -1.58
CA VAL A 7 50.69 16.59 -1.59
C VAL A 7 50.72 15.12 -1.18
N ALA A 8 49.88 14.74 -0.23
CA ALA A 8 49.47 13.36 -0.02
C ALA A 8 47.96 13.34 0.26
N LEU A 9 47.16 13.57 -0.79
CA LEU A 9 45.73 13.28 -0.78
C LEU A 9 45.56 11.78 -1.05
N LEU A 10 45.58 10.98 0.01
CA LEU A 10 45.10 9.61 0.00
C LEU A 10 43.56 9.67 -0.11
N GLY A 11 43.07 9.62 -1.34
CA GLY A 11 41.65 9.51 -1.64
C GLY A 11 41.11 8.16 -1.18
N LEU A 12 40.42 8.14 -0.04
CA LEU A 12 39.63 7.01 0.41
C LEU A 12 38.35 6.94 -0.45
N PHE A 13 38.42 6.25 -1.60
CA PHE A 13 37.23 5.87 -2.36
C PHE A 13 36.49 4.79 -1.57
N LEU A 14 35.52 5.18 -0.75
CA LEU A 14 34.51 4.24 -0.25
C LEU A 14 33.56 3.93 -1.41
N PRO A 15 33.47 2.67 -1.89
CA PRO A 15 32.40 2.30 -2.78
C PRO A 15 31.11 2.37 -1.97
N VAL A 16 30.35 3.45 -2.15
CA VAL A 16 28.98 3.53 -1.64
C VAL A 16 28.21 2.45 -2.39
N LEU A 17 28.03 1.28 -1.77
CA LEU A 17 27.03 0.33 -2.25
C LEU A 17 25.70 1.10 -2.24
N ALA A 18 25.16 1.33 -3.42
CA ALA A 18 23.79 1.79 -3.58
C ALA A 18 22.87 0.69 -3.06
N MET A 19 22.62 0.70 -1.75
CA MET A 19 21.58 -0.10 -1.12
C MET A 19 20.26 0.33 -1.78
N ALA A 20 19.71 -0.54 -2.63
CA ALA A 20 18.41 -0.35 -3.21
C ALA A 20 17.39 -0.30 -2.06
N GLN A 21 16.96 0.90 -1.71
CA GLN A 21 16.21 1.19 -0.49
C GLN A 21 14.93 0.34 -0.42
N ALA A 22 14.71 -0.38 0.69
CA ALA A 22 13.48 -1.12 0.99
C ALA A 22 12.23 -0.23 1.14
N ALA A 23 12.40 1.10 1.11
CA ALA A 23 11.29 2.03 1.28
C ALA A 23 10.31 1.98 0.10
N THR A 24 9.01 1.90 0.42
CA THR A 24 7.89 1.89 -0.53
C THR A 24 6.86 2.97 -0.21
N PRO A 25 7.25 4.25 -0.09
CA PRO A 25 6.37 5.33 0.40
C PRO A 25 5.08 5.51 -0.41
N ARG A 26 5.10 5.20 -1.72
CA ARG A 26 3.90 5.24 -2.58
C ARG A 26 2.92 4.10 -2.26
N VAL A 27 3.41 2.95 -1.83
CA VAL A 27 2.61 1.79 -1.42
C VAL A 27 1.92 2.14 -0.11
N ASP A 28 2.68 2.62 0.87
CA ASP A 28 2.18 3.06 2.18
C ASP A 28 1.03 4.09 2.02
N GLN A 29 1.26 5.14 1.21
CA GLN A 29 0.23 6.16 0.95
C GLN A 29 -1.04 5.59 0.30
N ARG A 30 -0.89 4.59 -0.58
CA ARG A 30 -2.04 3.95 -1.23
C ARG A 30 -2.83 3.08 -0.25
N GLN A 31 -2.19 2.42 0.72
CA GLN A 31 -2.91 1.67 1.76
C GLN A 31 -3.72 2.62 2.64
N ILE A 32 -3.13 3.73 3.09
CA ILE A 32 -3.84 4.77 3.87
C ILE A 32 -5.08 5.28 3.10
N ASN A 33 -4.93 5.57 1.81
CA ASN A 33 -6.05 6.04 0.99
C ASN A 33 -7.13 4.95 0.80
N GLN A 34 -6.75 3.67 0.78
CA GLN A 34 -7.69 2.55 0.67
C GLN A 34 -8.46 2.34 1.97
N GLU A 35 -7.78 2.43 3.12
CA GLU A 35 -8.39 2.39 4.45
C GLU A 35 -9.41 3.52 4.61
N ALA A 36 -9.04 4.76 4.29
CA ALA A 36 -9.98 5.89 4.32
C ALA A 36 -11.23 5.68 3.44
N ARG A 37 -11.09 5.01 2.29
CA ARG A 37 -12.24 4.68 1.42
C ARG A 37 -13.15 3.61 2.01
N ILE A 38 -12.58 2.64 2.72
CA ILE A 38 -13.29 1.59 3.45
C ILE A 38 -14.03 2.20 4.64
N ASP A 39 -13.38 3.08 5.40
CA ASP A 39 -13.98 3.79 6.54
C ASP A 39 -15.15 4.66 6.09
N GLN A 40 -14.96 5.43 5.02
CA GLN A 40 -16.03 6.21 4.42
C GLN A 40 -17.19 5.32 3.94
N GLY A 41 -16.87 4.16 3.35
CA GLY A 41 -17.89 3.21 2.90
C GLY A 41 -18.70 2.64 4.06
N THR A 42 -18.01 2.28 5.15
CA THR A 42 -18.62 1.77 6.39
C THR A 42 -19.49 2.84 7.04
N ALA A 43 -18.97 4.05 7.22
CA ALA A 43 -19.69 5.16 7.84
C ALA A 43 -20.91 5.63 7.03
N SER A 44 -20.88 5.50 5.71
CA SER A 44 -22.03 5.81 4.86
C SER A 44 -23.04 4.66 4.73
N GLY A 45 -22.70 3.47 5.21
CA GLY A 45 -23.45 2.24 4.93
C GLY A 45 -23.38 1.80 3.46
N SER A 46 -22.47 2.35 2.65
CA SER A 46 -22.23 1.86 1.27
C SER A 46 -21.37 0.60 1.23
N LEU A 47 -20.75 0.24 2.35
CA LEU A 47 -20.15 -1.07 2.59
C LEU A 47 -20.84 -1.72 3.79
N THR A 48 -21.21 -2.98 3.63
CA THR A 48 -21.70 -3.78 4.76
C THR A 48 -20.54 -4.20 5.68
N GLN A 49 -20.82 -4.52 6.94
CA GLN A 49 -19.79 -5.02 7.87
C GLN A 49 -19.02 -6.24 7.32
N ARG A 50 -19.73 -7.13 6.59
CA ARG A 50 -19.12 -8.32 5.98
C ARG A 50 -18.17 -7.96 4.84
N GLU A 51 -18.52 -6.94 4.04
CA GLU A 51 -17.66 -6.41 2.98
C GLU A 51 -16.44 -5.71 3.56
N THR A 52 -16.64 -4.83 4.55
CA THR A 52 -15.55 -4.19 5.29
C THR A 52 -14.56 -5.21 5.83
N ALA A 53 -15.03 -6.29 6.46
CA ALA A 53 -14.17 -7.36 6.96
C ALA A 53 -13.35 -8.05 5.84
N ARG A 54 -13.97 -8.29 4.67
CA ARG A 54 -13.28 -8.87 3.51
C ARG A 54 -12.24 -7.93 2.91
N LEU A 55 -12.55 -6.64 2.81
CA LEU A 55 -11.62 -5.62 2.32
C LEU A 55 -10.44 -5.43 3.27
N ALA A 56 -10.68 -5.46 4.59
CA ALA A 56 -9.63 -5.40 5.60
C ALA A 56 -8.66 -6.60 5.49
N GLN A 57 -9.17 -7.82 5.25
CA GLN A 57 -8.32 -8.98 4.97
C GLN A 57 -7.51 -8.81 3.68
N GLY A 58 -8.09 -8.16 2.66
CA GLY A 58 -7.39 -7.77 1.43
C GLY A 58 -6.22 -6.82 1.71
N GLN A 59 -6.45 -5.75 2.47
CA GLN A 59 -5.41 -4.81 2.90
C GLN A 59 -4.30 -5.51 3.70
N GLN A 60 -4.67 -6.39 4.63
CA GLN A 60 -3.71 -7.17 5.41
C GLN A 60 -2.82 -8.03 4.51
N ARG A 61 -3.39 -8.67 3.48
CA ARG A 61 -2.61 -9.44 2.51
C ARG A 61 -1.60 -8.57 1.77
N VAL A 62 -1.98 -7.37 1.34
CA VAL A 62 -1.06 -6.40 0.71
C VAL A 62 0.07 -6.04 1.68
N GLY A 63 -0.26 -5.76 2.95
CA GLY A 63 0.74 -5.48 3.99
C GLY A 63 1.71 -6.64 4.22
N ASN A 64 1.23 -7.88 4.18
CA ASN A 64 2.10 -9.07 4.29
C ASN A 64 3.04 -9.21 3.09
N ILE A 65 2.55 -8.97 1.86
CA ILE A 65 3.40 -8.99 0.65
C ILE A 65 4.48 -7.90 0.75
N GLU A 66 4.12 -6.73 1.28
CA GLU A 66 5.05 -5.63 1.46
C GLU A 66 6.10 -5.94 2.52
N ALA A 67 5.70 -6.52 3.66
CA ALA A 67 6.63 -6.97 4.69
C ALA A 67 7.59 -8.03 4.15
N GLN A 68 7.09 -8.97 3.32
CA GLN A 68 7.92 -9.98 2.66
C GLN A 68 8.93 -9.34 1.69
N ALA A 69 8.49 -8.40 0.85
CA ALA A 69 9.36 -7.69 -0.09
C ALA A 69 10.40 -6.80 0.62
N LYS A 70 10.15 -6.38 1.86
CA LYS A 70 11.09 -5.60 2.68
C LYS A 70 12.04 -6.48 3.50
N ALA A 71 11.79 -7.78 3.60
CA ALA A 71 12.44 -8.66 4.58
C ALA A 71 13.95 -8.83 4.35
N ASP A 72 14.40 -8.83 3.10
CA ASP A 72 15.81 -8.93 2.72
C ASP A 72 16.52 -7.57 2.64
N GLY A 73 15.80 -6.49 2.93
CA GLY A 73 16.30 -5.12 2.90
C GLY A 73 16.33 -4.47 1.50
N VAL A 74 15.86 -5.16 0.45
CA VAL A 74 15.84 -4.62 -0.92
C VAL A 74 14.56 -5.03 -1.65
N VAL A 75 13.71 -4.05 -1.98
CA VAL A 75 12.54 -4.33 -2.83
C VAL A 75 12.96 -4.34 -4.30
N THR A 76 12.99 -5.52 -4.91
CA THR A 76 13.30 -5.72 -6.32
C THR A 76 12.22 -5.13 -7.24
N ARG A 77 12.53 -5.01 -8.54
CA ARG A 77 11.55 -4.54 -9.54
C ARG A 77 10.35 -5.49 -9.67
N GLN A 78 10.58 -6.80 -9.55
CA GLN A 78 9.53 -7.80 -9.67
C GLN A 78 8.60 -7.78 -8.46
N GLU A 79 9.14 -7.66 -7.25
CA GLU A 79 8.34 -7.51 -6.03
C GLU A 79 7.54 -6.20 -6.05
N ARG A 80 8.16 -5.12 -6.54
CA ARG A 80 7.46 -3.84 -6.71
C ARG A 80 6.30 -3.95 -7.69
N ALA A 81 6.48 -4.66 -8.81
CA ALA A 81 5.41 -4.90 -9.77
C ALA A 81 4.28 -5.76 -9.17
N HIS A 82 4.65 -6.79 -8.41
CA HIS A 82 3.68 -7.64 -7.71
C HIS A 82 2.88 -6.85 -6.66
N LEU A 83 3.55 -6.02 -5.86
CA LEU A 83 2.93 -5.11 -4.90
C LEU A 83 1.96 -4.14 -5.59
N HIS A 84 2.39 -3.52 -6.69
CA HIS A 84 1.55 -2.62 -7.47
C HIS A 84 0.28 -3.31 -7.97
N HIS A 85 0.42 -4.51 -8.53
CA HIS A 85 -0.72 -5.28 -9.00
C HIS A 85 -1.68 -5.64 -7.84
N ALA A 86 -1.15 -6.07 -6.70
CA ALA A 86 -1.96 -6.37 -5.52
C ALA A 86 -2.76 -5.15 -5.05
N GLN A 87 -2.15 -3.95 -5.04
CA GLN A 87 -2.83 -2.70 -4.71
C GLN A 87 -3.91 -2.31 -5.71
N GLU A 88 -3.70 -2.55 -7.01
CA GLU A 88 -4.70 -2.28 -8.05
C GLU A 88 -5.93 -3.17 -7.89
N VAL A 89 -5.71 -4.48 -7.64
CA VAL A 89 -6.79 -5.43 -7.38
C VAL A 89 -7.61 -5.01 -6.16
N GLU A 90 -6.96 -4.63 -5.06
CA GLU A 90 -7.66 -4.16 -3.86
C GLU A 90 -8.42 -2.85 -4.11
N SER A 91 -7.82 -1.89 -4.82
CA SER A 91 -8.50 -0.64 -5.17
C SER A 91 -9.77 -0.88 -5.99
N HIS A 92 -9.71 -1.81 -6.95
CA HIS A 92 -10.85 -2.22 -7.76
C HIS A 92 -11.92 -2.90 -6.93
N ARG A 93 -11.55 -3.79 -5.99
CA ARG A 93 -12.49 -4.43 -5.06
C ARG A 93 -13.23 -3.42 -4.20
N ILE A 94 -12.49 -2.47 -3.61
CA ILE A 94 -13.10 -1.38 -2.81
C ILE A 94 -14.07 -0.57 -3.68
N TYR A 95 -13.69 -0.27 -4.93
CA TYR A 95 -14.58 0.46 -5.84
C TYR A 95 -15.83 -0.34 -6.15
N ALA A 96 -15.69 -1.61 -6.53
CA ALA A 96 -16.81 -2.47 -6.87
C ALA A 96 -17.79 -2.61 -5.71
N GLN A 97 -17.30 -2.92 -4.49
CA GLN A 97 -18.16 -3.11 -3.33
C GLN A 97 -18.90 -1.83 -2.91
N LYS A 98 -18.25 -0.66 -3.00
CA LYS A 98 -18.95 0.61 -2.71
C LYS A 98 -20.08 0.94 -3.69
N HIS A 99 -20.14 0.28 -4.85
CA HIS A 99 -21.10 0.57 -5.93
C HIS A 99 -21.97 -0.64 -6.31
N ASP A 100 -21.86 -1.77 -5.62
CA ASP A 100 -22.56 -3.01 -5.98
C ASP A 100 -24.04 -3.04 -5.57
N ARG A 101 -24.55 -1.91 -5.05
CA ARG A 101 -25.92 -1.70 -4.57
C ARG A 101 -26.27 -2.52 -3.33
N GLN A 102 -25.29 -3.14 -2.68
CA GLN A 102 -25.42 -3.64 -1.33
C GLN A 102 -25.14 -2.49 -0.37
N HIS A 103 -26.11 -2.22 0.50
CA HIS A 103 -26.00 -1.15 1.47
C HIS A 103 -26.40 -1.69 2.85
N ASP A 104 -25.90 -1.07 3.90
CA ASP A 104 -26.25 -1.31 5.30
C ASP A 104 -26.41 0.07 5.95
N PHE A 105 -27.43 0.81 5.54
CA PHE A 105 -27.64 2.20 5.96
C PHE A 105 -27.96 2.30 7.45
N ASN A 106 -28.52 1.24 8.03
CA ASN A 106 -28.87 1.14 9.44
C ASN A 106 -27.78 0.45 10.30
N HIS A 107 -26.69 -0.02 9.69
CA HIS A 107 -25.52 -0.63 10.32
C HIS A 107 -25.83 -1.89 11.14
N ASN A 108 -26.91 -2.60 10.80
CA ASN A 108 -27.35 -3.79 11.52
C ASN A 108 -26.69 -5.09 11.03
N GLY A 109 -25.79 -5.01 10.04
CA GLY A 109 -25.08 -6.14 9.46
C GLY A 109 -25.90 -6.94 8.44
N ARG A 110 -27.07 -6.45 8.01
CA ARG A 110 -27.89 -7.01 6.93
C ARG A 110 -27.83 -6.10 5.71
N VAL A 111 -27.98 -6.70 4.53
CA VAL A 111 -28.04 -5.95 3.28
C VAL A 111 -29.42 -5.30 3.16
N ASP A 112 -29.47 -3.98 3.29
CA ASP A 112 -30.59 -3.14 2.89
C ASP A 112 -30.64 -3.09 1.35
N ARG A 113 -31.45 -3.95 0.73
CA ARG A 113 -31.73 -3.79 -0.71
C ARG A 113 -32.64 -2.58 -0.90
N ALA A 114 -32.15 -1.57 -1.61
CA ALA A 114 -33.03 -0.53 -2.13
C ALA A 114 -34.15 -1.21 -2.93
N TYR A 115 -35.40 -1.00 -2.52
CA TYR A 115 -36.57 -1.48 -3.24
C TYR A 115 -36.46 -0.97 -4.69
N ARG A 116 -36.35 -1.91 -5.63
CA ARG A 116 -36.31 -1.62 -7.06
C ARG A 116 -37.71 -1.08 -7.42
N ARG A 117 -37.83 0.23 -7.63
CA ARG A 117 -39.01 0.81 -8.30
C ARG A 117 -38.93 0.58 -9.79
#